data_AF-A0A1G0DMN8-F1
#
_entry.id   AF-A0A1G0DMN8-F1
#
_cell.length_a   1.000
_cell.length_b   1.000
_cell.length_c   1.000
_cell.angle_alpha   90.00
_cell.angle_beta   90.00
_cell.angle_gamma   90.00
#
_symmetry.space_group_name_H-M   'P 1'
#
loop_
_entity.id
_entity.type
_entity.pdbx_description
1 polymer ?
#
loop_
_entity_poly.entity_id
_entity_poly.type
_entity_poly.pdbx_seq_one_letter_code
_entity_poly.pdbx_strand_id
1 'polypeptide(L)'
;MKTPRALEIVSGAGLLVTILIAFNWQSISSSSAYQRAFHADEWSRKQQEWAALTIRMDEFNKEACRILIEAREKTLALDVERDVLFGLDRTKSRKRIEHELEIDRMLCAEHGISPYTQREN
;
A
#
# COMPACT_ATOMS: atom_id res chain seq x y z
N MET A 1 -11.64 -20.25 -70.93
CA MET A 1 -11.21 -21.18 -69.86
C MET A 1 -10.01 -20.58 -69.16
N LYS A 2 -10.18 -20.16 -67.90
CA LYS A 2 -9.11 -19.61 -67.04
C LYS A 2 -9.50 -19.94 -65.60
N THR A 3 -8.80 -20.86 -64.97
CA THR A 3 -8.82 -21.05 -63.52
C THR A 3 -7.79 -20.11 -62.89
N PRO A 4 -8.11 -19.49 -61.75
CA PRO A 4 -7.11 -19.28 -60.71
C PRO A 4 -7.61 -19.92 -59.41
N ARG A 5 -6.91 -20.92 -58.86
CA ARG A 5 -5.79 -20.76 -57.91
C ARG A 5 -6.10 -19.89 -56.67
N ALA A 6 -7.36 -19.84 -56.22
CA ALA A 6 -7.72 -19.12 -55.00
C ALA A 6 -7.78 -19.99 -53.73
N LEU A 7 -7.69 -21.33 -53.84
CA LEU A 7 -8.00 -22.22 -52.71
C LEU A 7 -6.78 -22.83 -51.97
N GLU A 8 -5.54 -22.50 -52.36
CA GLU A 8 -4.35 -23.10 -51.70
C GLU A 8 -3.56 -22.14 -50.80
N ILE A 9 -3.81 -20.82 -50.87
CA ILE A 9 -3.01 -19.83 -50.12
C ILE A 9 -3.53 -19.61 -48.69
N VAL A 10 -4.83 -19.81 -48.46
CA VAL A 10 -5.46 -19.54 -47.14
C VAL A 10 -5.09 -20.60 -46.08
N SER A 11 -4.76 -21.82 -46.51
CA SER A 11 -4.33 -22.92 -45.63
C SER A 11 -2.89 -22.72 -45.09
N GLY A 12 -1.95 -22.29 -45.95
CA GLY A 12 -0.53 -22.16 -45.58
C GLY A 12 -0.25 -21.01 -44.61
N ALA A 13 -0.95 -19.87 -44.76
CA ALA A 13 -0.76 -18.71 -43.89
C ALA A 13 -1.30 -18.96 -42.47
N GLY A 14 -2.43 -19.65 -42.32
CA GLY A 14 -2.97 -20.00 -41.00
C GLY A 14 -2.09 -20.99 -40.24
N LEU A 15 -1.47 -21.94 -40.95
CA LEU A 15 -0.55 -22.90 -40.36
C LEU A 15 0.77 -22.23 -39.91
N LEU A 16 1.32 -21.31 -40.71
CA LEU A 16 2.52 -20.56 -40.36
C LEU A 16 2.30 -19.64 -39.15
N VAL A 17 1.15 -18.94 -39.08
CA VAL A 17 0.83 -18.08 -37.94
C VAL A 17 0.67 -18.90 -36.65
N THR A 18 0.02 -20.06 -36.71
CA THR A 18 -0.12 -20.94 -35.54
C THR A 18 1.21 -21.56 -35.09
N ILE A 19 2.07 -21.97 -36.03
CA ILE A 19 3.43 -22.44 -35.70
C ILE A 19 4.27 -21.31 -35.07
N LEU A 20 4.22 -20.09 -35.62
CA LEU A 20 4.95 -18.95 -35.05
C LEU A 20 4.45 -18.59 -33.65
N ILE A 21 3.14 -18.60 -33.42
CA ILE A 21 2.56 -18.33 -32.09
C ILE A 21 2.97 -19.44 -31.10
N ALA A 22 2.90 -20.71 -31.49
CA ALA A 22 3.28 -21.83 -30.64
C ALA A 22 4.78 -21.79 -30.26
N PHE A 23 5.67 -21.55 -31.22
CA PHE A 23 7.10 -21.44 -30.96
C PHE A 23 7.46 -20.26 -30.05
N ASN A 24 6.84 -19.10 -30.26
CA ASN A 24 7.08 -17.93 -29.39
C ASN A 24 6.49 -18.12 -27.98
N TRP A 25 5.34 -18.80 -27.85
CA TRP A 25 4.71 -19.09 -26.55
C TRP A 25 5.52 -20.09 -25.70
N GLN A 26 6.14 -21.08 -26.34
CA GLN A 26 6.98 -22.07 -25.65
C GLN A 26 8.29 -21.45 -25.12
N SER A 27 8.83 -20.44 -25.82
CA SER A 27 9.99 -19.65 -25.37
C SER A 27 9.66 -18.68 -24.22
N ILE A 28 8.47 -18.07 -24.24
CA ILE A 28 8.01 -17.16 -23.17
C ILE A 28 7.70 -17.92 -21.88
N SER A 29 7.04 -19.08 -21.97
CA SER A 29 6.71 -19.88 -20.78
C SER A 29 7.96 -20.50 -20.13
N SER A 30 8.91 -20.99 -20.94
CA SER A 30 10.17 -21.56 -20.43
C SER A 30 11.09 -20.52 -19.79
N SER A 31 11.19 -19.29 -20.32
CA SER A 31 12.00 -18.23 -19.69
C SER A 31 11.42 -17.76 -18.34
N SER A 32 10.09 -17.63 -18.23
CA SER A 32 9.44 -17.22 -16.97
C SER A 32 9.45 -18.31 -15.88
N ALA A 33 9.54 -19.59 -16.29
CA ALA A 33 9.71 -20.73 -15.39
C ALA A 33 11.19 -20.91 -14.99
N TYR A 34 12.13 -20.73 -15.92
CA TYR A 34 13.58 -20.75 -15.63
C TYR A 34 13.98 -19.63 -14.67
N GLN A 35 13.49 -18.40 -14.88
CA GLN A 35 13.77 -17.28 -13.96
C GLN A 35 13.18 -17.51 -12.56
N ARG A 36 12.00 -18.12 -12.45
CA ARG A 36 11.40 -18.48 -11.16
C ARG A 36 12.13 -19.63 -10.46
N ALA A 37 12.70 -20.58 -11.21
CA ALA A 37 13.41 -21.73 -10.64
C ALA A 37 14.84 -21.38 -10.16
N PHE A 38 15.58 -20.53 -10.88
CA PHE A 38 16.95 -20.14 -10.50
C PHE A 38 17.01 -19.01 -9.45
N HIS A 39 15.95 -18.21 -9.31
CA HIS A 39 15.84 -17.15 -8.29
C HIS A 39 14.78 -17.46 -7.21
N ALA A 40 14.33 -18.71 -7.08
CA ALA A 40 13.32 -19.08 -6.07
C ALA A 40 13.75 -18.69 -4.65
N ASP A 41 15.03 -18.88 -4.33
CA ASP A 41 15.61 -18.52 -3.02
C ASP A 41 15.77 -17.00 -2.85
N GLU A 42 16.09 -16.27 -3.92
CA GLU A 42 16.14 -14.81 -3.86
C GLU A 42 14.73 -14.18 -3.77
N TRP A 43 13.74 -14.81 -4.40
CA TRP A 43 12.35 -14.41 -4.34
C TRP A 43 11.74 -14.66 -2.95
N SER A 44 11.97 -15.85 -2.39
CA SER A 44 11.52 -16.19 -1.04
C SER A 44 12.22 -15.32 0.01
N ARG A 45 13.53 -15.07 -0.13
CA ARG A 45 14.28 -14.13 0.72
C ARG A 45 13.72 -12.71 0.61
N LYS A 46 13.47 -12.21 -0.60
CA LYS A 46 12.83 -10.88 -0.77
C LYS A 46 11.46 -10.83 -0.12
N GLN A 47 10.63 -11.88 -0.25
CA GLN A 47 9.33 -11.92 0.43
C GLN A 47 9.47 -11.88 1.95
N GLN A 48 10.45 -12.57 2.53
CA GLN A 48 10.75 -12.51 3.96
C GLN A 48 11.25 -11.11 4.38
N GLU A 49 12.11 -10.48 3.58
CA GLU A 49 12.57 -9.11 3.81
C GLU A 49 11.42 -8.09 3.76
N TRP A 50 10.50 -8.22 2.79
CA TRP A 50 9.28 -7.40 2.70
C TRP A 50 8.36 -7.63 3.91
N ALA A 51 8.16 -8.88 4.33
CA ALA A 51 7.36 -9.19 5.52
C ALA A 51 7.97 -8.56 6.79
N ALA A 52 9.29 -8.69 6.98
CA ALA A 52 10.02 -8.08 8.09
C ALA A 52 10.03 -6.55 8.05
N LEU A 53 10.00 -5.95 6.85
CA LEU A 53 9.86 -4.51 6.67
C LEU A 53 8.44 -4.04 7.03
N THR A 54 7.41 -4.76 6.58
CA THR A 54 6.01 -4.44 6.88
C THR A 54 5.74 -4.47 8.38
N ILE A 55 6.26 -5.47 9.09
CA ILE A 55 6.14 -5.55 10.56
C ILE A 55 6.80 -4.35 11.23
N ARG A 56 8.04 -4.00 10.83
CA ARG A 56 8.73 -2.82 11.38
C ARG A 56 8.01 -1.50 11.05
N MET A 57 7.40 -1.39 9.87
CA MET A 57 6.62 -0.21 9.49
C MET A 57 5.35 -0.08 10.33
N ASP A 58 4.68 -1.20 10.61
CA ASP A 58 3.52 -1.25 11.51
C ASP A 58 3.89 -0.81 12.94
N GLU A 59 5.02 -1.30 13.47
CA GLU A 59 5.56 -0.86 14.76
C GLU A 59 5.91 0.65 14.77
N PHE A 60 6.53 1.15 13.70
CA PHE A 60 6.85 2.58 13.57
C PHE A 60 5.59 3.44 13.53
N ASN A 61 4.57 3.02 12.79
CA ASN A 61 3.28 3.71 12.73
C ASN A 61 2.60 3.74 14.11
N LYS A 62 2.70 2.63 14.87
CA LYS A 62 2.19 2.57 16.24
C LYS A 62 2.84 3.59 17.16
N GLU A 63 4.16 3.67 17.10
CA GLU A 63 4.92 4.63 17.90
C GLU A 63 4.64 6.08 17.50
N ALA A 64 4.58 6.36 16.19
CA ALA A 64 4.27 7.70 15.67
C ALA A 64 2.91 8.21 16.16
N CYS A 65 1.89 7.35 16.12
CA CYS A 65 0.57 7.68 16.63
C CYS A 65 0.56 7.92 18.13
N ARG A 66 1.25 7.09 18.93
CA ARG A 66 1.39 7.31 20.38
C ARG A 66 1.98 8.69 20.70
N ILE A 67 3.09 9.03 20.05
CA ILE A 67 3.78 10.30 20.25
C ILE A 67 2.86 11.47 19.85
N LEU A 68 2.14 11.35 18.74
CA LEU A 68 1.25 12.39 18.25
C LEU A 68 0.11 12.67 19.23
N ILE A 69 -0.58 11.63 19.72
CA ILE A 69 -1.67 11.79 20.70
C ILE A 69 -1.13 12.39 22.00
N GLU A 70 -0.03 11.86 22.53
CA GLU A 70 0.56 12.37 23.77
C GLU A 70 0.98 13.84 23.64
N ALA A 71 1.57 14.23 22.51
CA ALA A 71 1.94 15.61 22.23
C ALA A 71 0.70 16.51 22.17
N ARG A 72 -0.35 16.11 21.45
CA ARG A 72 -1.60 16.87 21.34
C ARG A 72 -2.30 17.07 22.68
N GLU A 73 -2.36 16.02 23.49
CA GLU A 73 -2.95 16.10 24.84
C GLU A 73 -2.20 17.11 25.72
N LYS A 74 -0.86 17.12 25.63
CA LYS A 74 -0.01 18.06 26.38
C LYS A 74 -0.12 19.48 25.87
N THR A 75 -0.35 19.71 24.57
CA THR A 75 -0.43 21.04 23.98
C THR A 75 -1.83 21.63 23.94
N LEU A 76 -2.89 20.86 24.23
CA LEU A 76 -4.29 21.29 24.10
C LEU A 76 -4.57 22.63 24.76
N ALA A 77 -4.10 22.84 25.99
CA ALA A 77 -4.29 24.11 26.70
C ALA A 77 -3.56 25.26 26.00
N LEU A 78 -2.33 25.04 25.52
CA LEU A 78 -1.55 26.04 24.78
C LEU A 78 -2.19 26.38 23.44
N ASP A 79 -2.76 25.39 22.74
CA ASP A 79 -3.47 25.60 21.48
C ASP A 79 -4.74 26.44 21.69
N VAL A 80 -5.46 26.23 22.80
CA VAL A 80 -6.61 27.07 23.17
C VAL A 80 -6.19 28.50 23.49
N GLU A 81 -5.12 28.69 24.28
CA GLU A 81 -4.64 30.03 24.60
C GLU A 81 -4.12 30.77 23.37
N ARG A 82 -3.41 30.07 22.47
CA ARG A 82 -2.98 30.62 21.18
C ARG A 82 -4.16 31.15 20.38
N ASP A 83 -5.23 30.36 20.25
CA ASP A 83 -6.42 30.75 19.51
C ASP A 83 -7.10 32.00 20.13
N VAL A 84 -7.17 32.06 21.45
CA VAL A 84 -7.68 33.24 22.17
C VAL A 84 -6.83 34.47 21.92
N LEU A 85 -5.49 34.33 21.87
CA LEU A 85 -4.57 35.43 21.53
C LEU A 85 -4.81 35.96 20.10
N PHE A 86 -5.30 35.13 19.19
CA PHE A 86 -5.72 35.53 17.84
C PHE A 86 -7.17 36.05 17.78
N GLY A 87 -7.82 36.24 18.92
CA GLY A 87 -9.18 36.80 19.01
C GLY A 87 -10.30 35.79 18.79
N LEU A 88 -10.01 34.49 18.82
CA LEU A 88 -11.03 33.45 18.72
C LEU A 88 -11.73 33.22 20.07
N ASP A 89 -13.00 32.83 20.02
CA ASP A 89 -13.74 32.44 21.23
C ASP A 89 -13.12 31.20 21.87
N ARG A 90 -12.85 31.28 23.18
CA ARG A 90 -12.20 30.22 23.95
C ARG A 90 -12.98 28.91 23.91
N THR A 91 -14.30 28.99 24.05
CA THR A 91 -15.17 27.80 24.12
C THR A 91 -15.25 27.09 22.78
N LYS A 92 -15.40 27.85 21.69
CA LYS A 92 -15.38 27.31 20.32
C LYS A 92 -14.03 26.70 19.97
N SER A 93 -12.94 27.38 20.32
CA SER A 93 -11.57 26.89 20.06
C SER A 93 -11.29 25.58 20.79
N ARG A 94 -11.65 25.53 22.08
CA ARG A 94 -11.54 24.30 22.88
C ARG A 94 -12.31 23.13 22.26
N LYS A 95 -13.58 23.33 21.89
CA LYS A 95 -14.39 22.28 21.26
C LYS A 95 -13.78 21.78 19.94
N ARG A 96 -13.25 22.70 19.12
CA ARG A 96 -12.62 22.35 17.85
C ARG A 96 -11.35 21.51 18.07
N ILE A 97 -10.47 21.94 18.97
CA ILE A 97 -9.21 21.25 19.27
C ILE A 97 -9.48 19.89 19.93
N GLU A 98 -10.44 19.80 20.86
CA GLU A 98 -10.87 18.53 21.45
C GLU A 98 -11.45 17.58 20.39
N HIS A 99 -12.18 18.10 19.40
CA HIS A 99 -12.70 17.31 18.28
C HIS A 99 -11.59 16.83 17.33
N GLU A 100 -10.61 17.68 17.02
CA GLU A 100 -9.43 17.30 16.24
C GLU A 100 -8.65 16.17 16.94
N LEU A 101 -8.45 16.26 18.26
CA LEU A 101 -7.82 15.20 19.05
C LEU A 101 -8.62 13.89 19.00
N GLU A 102 -9.95 13.96 19.01
CA GLU A 102 -10.79 12.77 18.89
C GLU A 102 -10.64 12.10 17.51
N ILE A 103 -10.53 12.89 16.44
CA ILE A 103 -10.23 12.37 15.09
C ILE A 103 -8.86 11.69 15.07
N ASP A 104 -7.84 12.34 15.63
CA ASP A 104 -6.49 11.77 15.71
C ASP A 104 -6.52 10.42 16.46
N ARG A 105 -7.27 10.31 17.56
CA ARG A 105 -7.45 9.05 18.31
C ARG A 105 -8.13 7.96 17.48
N MET A 106 -9.18 8.31 16.73
CA MET A 106 -9.87 7.34 15.86
C MET A 106 -8.95 6.82 14.76
N LEU A 107 -8.17 7.69 14.11
CA LEU A 107 -7.19 7.29 13.09
C LEU A 107 -6.13 6.35 13.67
N CYS A 108 -5.64 6.63 14.88
CA CYS A 108 -4.68 5.76 15.54
C CYS A 108 -5.29 4.42 15.98
N ALA A 109 -6.59 4.38 16.30
CA ALA A 109 -7.30 3.15 16.61
C ALA A 109 -7.41 2.20 15.41
N GLU A 110 -7.56 2.73 14.18
CA GLU A 110 -7.55 1.93 12.95
C GLU A 110 -6.20 1.19 12.74
N HIS A 111 -5.12 1.71 13.31
CA HIS A 111 -3.79 1.09 13.30
C HIS A 111 -3.51 0.19 14.53
N GLY A 112 -4.55 -0.20 15.27
CA GLY A 112 -4.45 -1.15 16.39
C GLY A 112 -3.84 -0.56 17.66
N ILE A 113 -3.84 0.77 17.81
CA ILE A 113 -3.35 1.47 19.00
C ILE A 113 -4.56 1.81 19.85
N SER A 114 -4.48 1.51 21.15
CA SER A 114 -5.53 1.93 22.06
C SER A 114 -5.67 3.46 22.03
N PRO A 115 -6.85 4.03 21.73
CA PRO A 115 -7.07 5.47 21.65
C PRO A 115 -6.88 6.18 23.01
N TYR A 116 -6.75 5.40 24.07
CA TYR A 116 -6.43 5.83 25.41
C TYR A 116 -5.12 5.18 25.80
N THR A 117 -4.10 5.99 26.04
CA THR A 117 -2.92 5.60 26.82
C THR A 117 -3.46 5.15 28.17
N GLN A 118 -3.42 3.84 28.44
CA GLN A 118 -3.59 3.38 29.81
C GLN A 118 -2.45 4.02 30.59
N ARG A 119 -2.76 4.99 31.46
CA ARG A 119 -1.91 5.30 32.60
C ARG A 119 -1.90 4.02 33.44
N GLU A 120 -0.93 3.14 33.19
CA GLU A 120 -0.52 2.18 34.19
C GLU A 120 -0.05 3.01 35.39
N ASN A 121 -0.83 2.92 36.47
CA ASN A 121 -0.51 3.48 37.79
C ASN A 121 0.64 2.71 38.42
#